data_AF-A0A946PXN6-F1
#
_entry.id   AF-A0A946PXN6-F1
#
_cell.length_a   1.000
_cell.length_b   1.000
_cell.length_c   1.000
_cell.angle_alpha   90.00
_cell.angle_beta   90.00
_cell.angle_gamma   90.00
#
_symmetry.space_group_name_H-M   'P 1'
#
loop_
_entity.id
_entity.type
_entity.pdbx_description
1 polymer ?
#
loop_
_entity_poly.entity_id
_entity_poly.type
_entity_poly.pdbx_seq_one_letter_code
_entity_poly.pdbx_strand_id
1 'polypeptide(L)'
;MTANYLLVEAGTNGKFDTTSCAVPGSDAAAPDDVKISVDKATYVGSTTYISTLDINGGTPLSAGTYRLFICGTTSIENAAGIHLNNGVDTLLDFTVQAAASASTLPATGFRHGEVTQLAQQPAAKAYTDTAMLLEIPKIGVSMPIVGVPQSDAGWDVTWLGNSAGYLSGSAFPTWAGNTVITGHVWDAYNQPGIFSELKTLSYGDQVQIQAWGLTYTYEVRESKLVTKKNVNAAFQSEEYDWLTLVTCEFYNPFTGDYLFRRAVRAVLISVK
;
A
#
# COMPACT_ATOMS: atom_id res chain seq x y z
N MET A 1 -12.84 27.73 15.75
CA MET A 1 -12.64 27.65 14.29
C MET A 1 -13.08 26.28 13.87
N THR A 2 -13.93 26.17 12.86
CA THR A 2 -14.41 24.87 12.36
C THR A 2 -13.24 24.13 11.74
N ALA A 3 -13.03 22.85 12.10
CA ALA A 3 -11.90 22.08 11.62
C ALA A 3 -12.02 21.79 10.10
N ASN A 4 -10.89 21.82 9.38
CA ASN A 4 -10.81 21.50 7.94
C ASN A 4 -11.05 20.00 7.65
N TYR A 5 -10.85 19.17 8.66
CA TYR A 5 -10.96 17.72 8.58
C TYR A 5 -11.66 17.18 9.81
N LEU A 6 -12.44 16.12 9.63
CA LEU A 6 -13.03 15.34 10.71
C LEU A 6 -12.69 13.86 10.48
N LEU A 7 -12.08 13.22 11.47
CA LEU A 7 -11.80 11.78 11.43
C LEU A 7 -12.66 11.09 12.49
N VAL A 8 -13.38 10.06 12.08
CA VAL A 8 -14.19 9.22 12.98
C VAL A 8 -13.89 7.74 12.77
N GLU A 9 -13.94 6.98 13.86
CA GLU A 9 -14.03 5.53 13.87
C GLU A 9 -15.52 5.14 13.94
N ALA A 10 -15.93 4.16 13.14
CA ALA A 10 -17.28 3.61 13.19
C ALA A 10 -17.59 3.07 14.59
N GLY A 11 -18.77 3.39 15.10
CA GLY A 11 -19.21 2.98 16.43
C GLY A 11 -19.42 1.48 16.61
N THR A 12 -19.97 1.11 17.76
CA THR A 12 -20.20 -0.31 18.14
C THR A 12 -21.06 -1.09 17.15
N ASN A 13 -21.85 -0.40 16.33
CA ASN A 13 -22.70 -0.99 15.30
C ASN A 13 -21.96 -1.31 13.98
N GLY A 14 -20.69 -0.91 13.85
CA GLY A 14 -19.84 -1.11 12.66
C GLY A 14 -20.24 -0.25 11.45
N LYS A 15 -21.02 0.81 11.66
CA LYS A 15 -21.48 1.76 10.64
C LYS A 15 -21.08 3.17 11.04
N PHE A 16 -21.02 4.04 10.04
CA PHE A 16 -20.81 5.47 10.26
C PHE A 16 -22.16 6.15 10.43
N ASP A 17 -22.41 6.69 11.61
CA ASP A 17 -23.58 7.52 11.91
C ASP A 17 -23.30 9.01 11.60
N THR A 18 -22.02 9.39 11.56
CA THR A 18 -21.56 10.72 11.15
C THR A 18 -21.73 10.87 9.64
N THR A 19 -22.44 11.90 9.22
CA THR A 19 -22.84 12.08 7.81
C THR A 19 -22.23 13.32 7.14
N SER A 20 -21.71 14.28 7.92
CA SER A 20 -21.07 15.49 7.39
C SER A 20 -20.18 16.14 8.44
N CYS A 21 -19.34 17.09 8.03
CA CYS A 21 -18.61 17.97 8.94
C CYS A 21 -19.53 18.99 9.66
N ALA A 22 -20.74 19.20 9.14
CA ALA A 22 -21.73 20.14 9.69
C ALA A 22 -22.60 19.51 10.79
N VAL A 23 -22.02 18.64 11.63
CA VAL A 23 -22.76 18.02 12.75
C VAL A 23 -23.20 19.12 13.72
N PRO A 24 -24.48 19.16 14.15
CA PRO A 24 -24.94 20.13 15.15
C PRO A 24 -24.10 19.99 16.43
N GLY A 25 -23.44 21.09 16.83
CA GLY A 25 -22.48 21.07 17.94
C GLY A 25 -21.02 20.84 17.53
N SER A 26 -20.64 21.23 16.30
CA SER A 26 -19.32 21.62 15.74
C SER A 26 -18.05 20.80 16.06
N ASP A 27 -18.12 19.80 16.92
CA ASP A 27 -16.98 19.04 17.46
C ASP A 27 -17.33 17.60 17.83
N ALA A 28 -18.58 17.16 17.68
CA ALA A 28 -19.04 15.83 18.06
C ALA A 28 -19.21 14.92 16.84
N ALA A 29 -18.71 13.69 16.95
CA ALA A 29 -19.15 12.59 16.09
C ALA A 29 -20.62 12.25 16.42
N ALA A 30 -21.31 11.62 15.47
CA ALA A 30 -22.65 11.08 15.71
C ALA A 30 -22.63 9.99 16.80
N PRO A 31 -23.78 9.60 17.40
CA PRO A 31 -23.85 9.15 18.79
C PRO A 31 -22.92 8.03 19.25
N ASP A 32 -22.59 7.05 18.43
CA ASP A 32 -21.65 5.97 18.77
C ASP A 32 -20.34 6.00 17.98
N ASP A 33 -20.22 6.83 16.94
CA ASP A 33 -18.96 7.06 16.25
C ASP A 33 -17.96 7.74 17.20
N VAL A 34 -16.70 7.31 17.15
CA VAL A 34 -15.64 7.86 18.00
C VAL A 34 -14.83 8.87 17.20
N LYS A 35 -14.84 10.14 17.62
CA LYS A 35 -13.99 11.18 17.01
C LYS A 35 -12.52 10.90 17.34
N ILE A 36 -11.69 10.90 16.30
CA ILE A 36 -10.24 10.89 16.42
C ILE A 36 -9.72 12.31 16.25
N SER A 37 -8.74 12.72 17.06
CA SER A 37 -8.15 14.04 16.93
C SER A 37 -7.40 14.18 15.60
N VAL A 38 -7.63 15.31 14.91
CA VAL A 38 -6.76 15.80 13.85
C VAL A 38 -5.96 16.94 14.45
N ASP A 39 -4.72 16.65 14.81
CA ASP A 39 -3.90 17.53 15.64
C ASP A 39 -3.27 18.65 14.80
N LYS A 40 -2.89 18.34 13.57
CA LYS A 40 -2.29 19.30 12.63
C LYS A 40 -2.58 18.91 11.18
N ALA A 41 -2.76 19.92 10.34
CA ALA A 41 -2.77 19.79 8.90
C ALA A 41 -1.62 20.62 8.30
N THR A 42 -0.75 19.98 7.53
CA THR A 42 0.35 20.63 6.81
C THR A 42 0.09 20.53 5.31
N TYR A 43 0.24 21.64 4.60
CA TYR A 43 -0.03 21.71 3.16
C TYR A 43 1.28 21.95 2.41
N VAL A 44 1.65 21.04 1.51
CA VAL A 44 2.86 21.15 0.69
C VAL A 44 2.48 21.68 -0.69
N GLY A 45 3.05 22.85 -1.06
CA GLY A 45 2.57 23.68 -2.17
C GLY A 45 3.26 23.52 -3.54
N SER A 46 2.52 23.96 -4.56
CA SER A 46 2.82 24.21 -5.99
C SER A 46 3.14 23.04 -6.94
N THR A 47 3.62 21.89 -6.47
CA THR A 47 3.96 20.77 -7.38
C THR A 47 3.25 19.46 -7.05
N THR A 48 3.05 19.13 -5.78
CA THR A 48 2.50 17.83 -5.36
C THR A 48 1.06 17.90 -4.82
N TYR A 49 0.56 19.09 -4.47
CA TYR A 49 -0.80 19.31 -3.93
C TYR A 49 -1.17 18.37 -2.76
N ILE A 50 -0.21 18.10 -1.85
CA ILE A 50 -0.38 17.17 -0.74
C ILE A 50 -0.82 17.91 0.53
N SER A 51 -1.82 17.35 1.22
CA SER A 51 -2.16 17.69 2.60
C SER A 51 -1.79 16.52 3.51
N THR A 52 -0.97 16.77 4.52
CA THR A 52 -0.54 15.77 5.52
C THR A 52 -1.22 16.06 6.84
N LEU A 53 -1.89 15.05 7.41
CA LEU A 53 -2.59 15.14 8.69
C LEU A 53 -1.82 14.40 9.78
N ASP A 54 -1.47 15.10 10.85
CA ASP A 54 -1.05 14.47 12.10
C ASP A 54 -2.32 14.19 12.92
N ILE A 55 -2.49 12.94 13.36
CA ILE A 55 -3.73 12.46 13.99
C ILE A 55 -3.45 11.69 15.28
N ASN A 56 -4.47 11.60 16.12
CA ASN A 56 -4.50 10.77 17.33
C ASN A 56 -3.34 11.02 18.31
N GLY A 57 -2.85 12.26 18.38
CA GLY A 57 -1.70 12.65 19.20
C GLY A 57 -0.41 11.92 18.83
N GLY A 58 -0.31 11.41 17.59
CA GLY A 58 0.80 10.55 17.15
C GLY A 58 0.73 9.10 17.64
N THR A 59 -0.34 8.71 18.34
CA THR A 59 -0.57 7.31 18.74
C THR A 59 -1.16 6.53 17.55
N PRO A 60 -0.67 5.33 17.22
CA PRO A 60 -1.27 4.51 16.18
C PRO A 60 -2.76 4.27 16.43
N LEU A 61 -3.56 4.33 15.35
CA LEU A 61 -4.99 4.01 15.41
C LEU A 61 -5.19 2.53 15.79
N SER A 62 -6.27 2.25 16.51
CA SER A 62 -6.69 0.87 16.80
C SER A 62 -7.20 0.16 15.55
N ALA A 63 -7.28 -1.16 15.59
CA ALA A 63 -7.94 -1.90 14.52
C ALA A 63 -9.42 -1.51 14.47
N GLY A 64 -9.90 -1.06 13.31
CA GLY A 64 -11.23 -0.46 13.16
C GLY A 64 -11.51 0.01 11.74
N THR A 65 -12.70 0.55 11.53
CA THR A 65 -13.11 1.19 10.27
C THR A 65 -13.24 2.68 10.50
N TYR A 66 -12.60 3.48 9.66
CA TYR A 66 -12.45 4.91 9.83
C TYR A 66 -12.96 5.66 8.60
N ARG A 67 -13.50 6.85 8.83
CA ARG A 67 -13.92 7.79 7.80
C ARG A 67 -13.29 9.14 8.04
N LEU A 68 -12.52 9.60 7.06
CA LEU A 68 -12.02 10.96 7.00
C LEU A 68 -12.98 11.80 6.14
N PHE A 69 -13.47 12.88 6.73
CA PHE A 69 -14.19 13.93 6.04
C PHE A 69 -13.23 15.06 5.70
N ILE A 70 -13.23 15.48 4.44
CA ILE A 70 -12.59 16.70 3.95
C ILE A 70 -13.69 17.75 3.86
N CYS A 71 -13.66 18.73 4.76
CA CYS A 71 -14.82 19.55 5.09
C CYS A 71 -15.07 20.70 4.10
N GLY A 72 -15.62 20.36 2.93
CA GLY A 72 -16.09 21.34 1.95
C GLY A 72 -17.30 22.14 2.46
N THR A 73 -18.16 21.53 3.29
CA THR A 73 -19.37 22.19 3.81
C THR A 73 -19.07 23.32 4.79
N THR A 74 -17.92 23.32 5.49
CA THR A 74 -17.73 24.17 6.67
C THR A 74 -16.47 25.03 6.71
N SER A 75 -15.36 24.63 6.10
CA SER A 75 -14.07 25.21 6.51
C SER A 75 -12.98 25.28 5.44
N ILE A 76 -13.01 24.43 4.40
CA ILE A 76 -12.02 24.53 3.32
C ILE A 76 -12.59 25.41 2.19
N GLU A 77 -12.05 26.61 2.06
CA GLU A 77 -12.35 27.58 1.00
C GLU A 77 -11.08 28.19 0.39
N ASN A 78 -11.18 28.74 -0.81
CA ASN A 78 -10.11 29.55 -1.39
C ASN A 78 -10.15 31.01 -0.88
N ALA A 79 -9.15 31.81 -1.24
CA ALA A 79 -9.08 33.23 -0.85
C ALA A 79 -10.26 34.10 -1.34
N ALA A 80 -11.07 33.60 -2.28
CA ALA A 80 -12.29 34.25 -2.76
C ALA A 80 -13.57 33.78 -2.04
N GLY A 81 -13.45 32.96 -0.99
CA GLY A 81 -14.58 32.40 -0.25
C GLY A 81 -15.33 31.29 -0.98
N ILE A 82 -14.73 30.70 -2.03
CA ILE A 82 -15.32 29.56 -2.74
C ILE A 82 -14.91 28.29 -2.01
N HIS A 83 -15.90 27.57 -1.51
CA HIS A 83 -15.71 26.30 -0.81
C HIS A 83 -15.16 25.22 -1.73
N LEU A 84 -14.31 24.35 -1.19
CA LEU A 84 -13.85 23.14 -1.86
C LEU A 84 -15.05 22.29 -2.29
N ASN A 85 -14.96 21.69 -3.47
CA ASN A 85 -15.97 20.78 -4.01
C ASN A 85 -17.39 21.37 -3.98
N ASN A 86 -17.53 22.66 -4.27
CA ASN A 86 -18.80 23.41 -4.24
C ASN A 86 -19.57 23.29 -2.92
N GLY A 87 -18.85 23.19 -1.79
CA GLY A 87 -19.48 23.11 -0.47
C GLY A 87 -19.91 21.70 -0.07
N VAL A 88 -19.45 20.65 -0.75
CA VAL A 88 -19.77 19.25 -0.44
C VAL A 88 -18.57 18.56 0.19
N ASP A 89 -18.80 17.85 1.30
CA ASP A 89 -17.76 17.08 1.96
C ASP A 89 -17.27 15.93 1.07
N THR A 90 -15.96 15.71 1.05
CA THR A 90 -15.38 14.51 0.42
C THR A 90 -15.10 13.47 1.50
N LEU A 91 -15.47 12.22 1.23
CA LEU A 91 -15.32 11.11 2.17
C LEU A 91 -14.21 10.17 1.72
N LEU A 92 -13.35 9.79 2.66
CA LEU A 92 -12.37 8.74 2.48
C LEU A 92 -12.55 7.70 3.58
N ASP A 93 -12.98 6.50 3.18
CA ASP A 93 -13.15 5.36 4.07
C ASP A 93 -11.90 4.48 4.02
N PHE A 94 -11.41 4.08 5.19
CA PHE A 94 -10.29 3.16 5.29
C PHE A 94 -10.44 2.25 6.51
N THR A 95 -9.71 1.16 6.53
CA THR A 95 -9.66 0.25 7.68
C THR A 95 -8.24 0.19 8.22
N VAL A 96 -8.14 0.12 9.53
CA VAL A 96 -6.90 -0.20 10.23
C VAL A 96 -7.04 -1.63 10.71
N GLN A 97 -6.07 -2.46 10.40
CA GLN A 97 -6.01 -3.83 10.88
C GLN A 97 -4.93 -3.93 11.95
N ALA A 98 -5.15 -4.79 12.94
CA ALA A 98 -4.07 -5.13 13.86
C ALA A 98 -2.90 -5.69 13.04
N ALA A 99 -1.68 -5.27 13.37
CA ALA A 99 -0.49 -5.79 12.71
C ALA A 99 -0.45 -7.32 12.87
N ALA A 100 -0.73 -8.04 11.79
CA ALA A 100 -0.63 -9.49 11.78
C ALA A 100 0.86 -9.86 11.71
N SER A 101 1.26 -10.86 12.50
CA SER A 101 2.62 -11.39 12.45
C SER A 101 2.68 -12.50 11.42
N ALA A 102 2.82 -12.13 10.14
CA ALA A 102 3.03 -13.12 9.09
C ALA A 102 4.33 -13.91 9.35
N SER A 103 4.23 -15.23 9.33
CA SER A 103 5.37 -16.11 9.60
C SER A 103 6.19 -16.47 8.36
N THR A 104 5.66 -16.17 7.16
CA THR A 104 6.32 -16.48 5.88
C THR A 104 6.05 -15.42 4.81
N LEU A 105 7.02 -15.25 3.91
CA LEU A 105 6.88 -14.44 2.68
C LEU A 105 6.01 -15.17 1.65
N PRO A 106 5.23 -14.42 0.83
CA PRO A 106 4.28 -15.01 -0.11
C PRO A 106 4.94 -15.97 -1.10
N ALA A 107 4.20 -16.98 -1.53
CA ALA A 107 4.60 -17.89 -2.59
C ALA A 107 4.24 -17.26 -3.95
N THR A 108 5.23 -16.66 -4.61
CA THR A 108 5.03 -15.92 -5.86
C THR A 108 5.48 -16.75 -7.07
N GLY A 109 5.28 -18.06 -7.05
CA GLY A 109 5.64 -18.90 -8.19
C GLY A 109 4.74 -20.12 -8.24
N PHE A 110 4.17 -20.37 -9.41
CA PHE A 110 3.44 -21.60 -9.68
C PHE A 110 4.42 -22.74 -10.01
N ARG A 111 3.90 -23.96 -10.00
CA ARG A 111 4.67 -25.16 -10.34
C ARG A 111 5.04 -25.13 -11.83
N HIS A 112 6.29 -25.47 -12.15
CA HIS A 112 6.72 -25.56 -13.53
C HIS A 112 6.15 -26.81 -14.20
N GLY A 113 5.83 -26.70 -15.49
CA GLY A 113 5.32 -27.79 -16.32
C GLY A 113 3.82 -28.01 -16.23
N GLU A 114 3.09 -27.18 -15.47
CA GLU A 114 1.66 -27.35 -15.22
C GLU A 114 0.92 -26.02 -15.36
N VAL A 115 -0.23 -26.05 -16.04
CA VAL A 115 -1.18 -24.93 -16.03
C VAL A 115 -2.07 -25.09 -14.80
N THR A 116 -2.12 -24.07 -13.96
CA THR A 116 -2.96 -24.04 -12.76
C THR A 116 -4.25 -23.30 -13.07
N GLN A 117 -5.39 -23.99 -13.00
CA GLN A 117 -6.68 -23.34 -13.13
C GLN A 117 -7.03 -22.63 -11.82
N LEU A 118 -7.10 -21.30 -11.87
CA LEU A 118 -7.47 -20.48 -10.71
C LEU A 118 -8.99 -20.43 -10.55
N ALA A 119 -9.47 -20.59 -9.32
CA ALA A 119 -10.85 -20.28 -8.97
C ALA A 119 -11.07 -18.76 -8.99
N GLN A 120 -12.33 -18.32 -9.02
CA GLN A 120 -12.67 -16.91 -8.84
C GLN A 120 -12.15 -16.40 -7.49
N GLN A 121 -11.52 -15.23 -7.47
CA GLN A 121 -11.03 -14.61 -6.25
C GLN A 121 -12.20 -14.30 -5.30
N PRO A 122 -12.17 -14.78 -4.04
CA PRO A 122 -13.17 -14.42 -3.05
C PRO A 122 -13.07 -12.93 -2.69
N ALA A 123 -14.20 -12.27 -2.40
CA ALA A 123 -14.24 -10.85 -2.03
C ALA A 123 -13.36 -10.53 -0.80
N ALA A 124 -13.28 -11.45 0.17
CA ALA A 124 -12.43 -11.29 1.36
C ALA A 124 -10.92 -11.30 1.06
N LYS A 125 -10.52 -11.72 -0.16
CA LYS A 125 -9.13 -11.73 -0.64
C LYS A 125 -8.90 -10.74 -1.76
N ALA A 126 -9.88 -9.88 -2.05
CA ALA A 126 -9.77 -8.88 -3.11
C ALA A 126 -8.57 -7.96 -2.85
N TYR A 127 -7.87 -7.61 -3.91
CA TYR A 127 -6.79 -6.64 -3.83
C TYR A 127 -7.36 -5.22 -3.92
N THR A 128 -6.69 -4.29 -3.26
CA THR A 128 -7.05 -2.87 -3.30
C THR A 128 -6.36 -2.21 -4.49
N ASP A 129 -7.11 -1.53 -5.35
CA ASP A 129 -6.50 -0.71 -6.40
C ASP A 129 -5.78 0.49 -5.78
N THR A 130 -4.57 0.77 -6.26
CA THR A 130 -3.76 1.90 -5.78
C THR A 130 -3.61 3.01 -6.81
N ALA A 131 -4.00 2.77 -8.07
CA ALA A 131 -3.74 3.63 -9.22
C ALA A 131 -2.25 4.00 -9.44
N MET A 132 -1.32 3.22 -8.86
CA MET A 132 0.12 3.38 -9.07
C MET A 132 0.65 2.40 -10.12
N LEU A 133 1.68 2.82 -10.85
CA LEU A 133 2.37 1.99 -11.84
C LEU A 133 3.80 1.71 -11.39
N LEU A 134 4.20 0.43 -11.36
CA LEU A 134 5.58 0.00 -11.18
C LEU A 134 6.25 -0.13 -12.54
N GLU A 135 7.42 0.49 -12.67
CA GLU A 135 8.28 0.35 -13.84
C GLU A 135 9.70 -0.08 -13.43
N ILE A 136 10.26 -1.06 -14.14
CA ILE A 136 11.65 -1.50 -13.97
C ILE A 136 12.28 -1.61 -15.36
N PRO A 137 12.85 -0.51 -15.90
CA PRO A 137 13.25 -0.43 -17.30
C PRO A 137 14.21 -1.53 -17.75
N LYS A 138 15.17 -1.90 -16.90
CA LYS A 138 16.20 -2.90 -17.22
C LYS A 138 15.63 -4.29 -17.57
N ILE A 139 14.50 -4.64 -16.97
CA ILE A 139 13.84 -5.94 -17.17
C ILE A 139 12.48 -5.79 -17.88
N GLY A 140 12.19 -4.62 -18.46
CA GLY A 140 10.98 -4.37 -19.25
C GLY A 140 9.66 -4.48 -18.48
N VAL A 141 9.69 -4.27 -17.16
CA VAL A 141 8.49 -4.33 -16.32
C VAL A 141 7.76 -2.99 -16.39
N SER A 142 6.45 -3.04 -16.62
CA SER A 142 5.50 -1.92 -16.52
C SER A 142 4.13 -2.46 -16.17
N MET A 143 3.65 -2.25 -14.94
CA MET A 143 2.37 -2.82 -14.47
C MET A 143 1.74 -2.06 -13.31
N PRO A 144 0.43 -2.21 -13.08
CA PRO A 144 -0.21 -1.64 -11.89
C PRO A 144 0.30 -2.27 -10.60
N ILE A 145 0.33 -1.47 -9.54
CA ILE A 145 0.52 -1.93 -8.16
C ILE A 145 -0.86 -2.08 -7.52
N VAL A 146 -1.10 -3.21 -6.86
CA VAL A 146 -2.30 -3.47 -6.06
C VAL A 146 -1.92 -3.75 -4.61
N GLY A 147 -2.76 -3.37 -3.67
CA GLY A 147 -2.59 -3.68 -2.25
C GLY A 147 -3.04 -5.11 -1.95
N VAL A 148 -2.12 -5.93 -1.45
CA VAL A 148 -2.39 -7.29 -1.01
C VAL A 148 -2.61 -7.29 0.50
N PRO A 149 -3.83 -7.58 0.99
CA PRO A 149 -4.12 -7.58 2.41
C PRO A 149 -3.30 -8.66 3.13
N GLN A 150 -2.93 -8.37 4.37
CA GLN A 150 -2.28 -9.33 5.25
C GLN A 150 -3.36 -10.08 6.04
N SER A 151 -3.18 -11.39 6.16
CA SER A 151 -4.00 -12.27 7.01
C SER A 151 -3.11 -13.07 7.95
N ASP A 152 -3.70 -13.87 8.84
CA ASP A 152 -2.95 -14.81 9.69
C ASP A 152 -2.12 -15.82 8.88
N ALA A 153 -2.56 -16.13 7.65
CA ALA A 153 -1.84 -16.99 6.72
C ALA A 153 -0.75 -16.24 5.92
N GLY A 154 -0.54 -14.95 6.18
CA GLY A 154 0.32 -14.06 5.40
C GLY A 154 -0.45 -13.40 4.24
N TRP A 155 0.21 -13.31 3.09
CA TRP A 155 -0.32 -12.64 1.90
C TRP A 155 -0.65 -13.66 0.81
N ASP A 156 -1.89 -13.65 0.33
CA ASP A 156 -2.32 -14.52 -0.76
C ASP A 156 -2.18 -13.80 -2.10
N VAL A 157 -1.17 -14.20 -2.86
CA VAL A 157 -0.80 -13.58 -4.14
C VAL A 157 -1.31 -14.34 -5.36
N THR A 158 -2.16 -15.36 -5.15
CA THR A 158 -2.60 -16.30 -6.18
C THR A 158 -3.17 -15.62 -7.44
N TRP A 159 -3.83 -14.48 -7.28
CA TRP A 159 -4.52 -13.78 -8.38
C TRP A 159 -3.77 -12.55 -8.88
N LEU A 160 -2.50 -12.34 -8.48
CA LEU A 160 -1.76 -11.13 -8.89
C LEU A 160 -1.67 -10.98 -10.41
N GLY A 161 -1.53 -12.09 -11.14
CA GLY A 161 -1.51 -12.08 -12.60
C GLY A 161 -0.49 -11.09 -13.15
N ASN A 162 -0.98 -10.06 -13.86
CA ASN A 162 -0.17 -9.01 -14.47
C ASN A 162 -0.02 -7.75 -13.60
N SER A 163 -0.21 -7.87 -12.28
CA SER A 163 -0.05 -6.78 -11.32
C SER A 163 1.05 -7.09 -10.30
N ALA A 164 1.67 -6.03 -9.77
CA ALA A 164 2.59 -6.11 -8.65
C ALA A 164 1.81 -5.97 -7.34
N GLY A 165 2.12 -6.78 -6.34
CA GLY A 165 1.46 -6.73 -5.04
C GLY A 165 2.27 -5.95 -4.01
N TYR A 166 1.81 -4.75 -3.63
CA TYR A 166 2.26 -4.11 -2.39
C TYR A 166 1.75 -4.92 -1.19
N LEU A 167 2.63 -5.34 -0.30
CA LEU A 167 2.27 -6.16 0.85
C LEU A 167 1.88 -5.29 2.05
N SER A 168 0.59 -5.32 2.42
CA SER A 168 0.10 -4.61 3.60
C SER A 168 0.88 -5.01 4.85
N GLY A 169 1.16 -4.04 5.71
CA GLY A 169 2.07 -4.19 6.86
C GLY A 169 3.49 -3.71 6.60
N SER A 170 3.82 -3.36 5.35
CA SER A 170 5.01 -2.56 5.00
C SER A 170 4.64 -1.06 4.89
N ALA A 171 5.63 -0.19 4.66
CA ALA A 171 5.33 1.22 4.41
C ALA A 171 4.58 1.38 3.08
N PHE A 172 3.59 2.27 3.03
CA PHE A 172 2.87 2.54 1.80
C PHE A 172 3.83 3.02 0.70
N PRO A 173 3.68 2.59 -0.57
CA PRO A 173 4.60 3.01 -1.63
C PRO A 173 4.71 4.54 -1.70
N THR A 174 5.93 5.06 -1.93
CA THR A 174 6.29 6.50 -1.95
C THR A 174 6.42 7.19 -0.59
N TRP A 175 6.24 6.47 0.52
CA TRP A 175 6.36 7.02 1.88
C TRP A 175 7.67 6.58 2.54
N ALA A 176 8.16 7.40 3.48
CA ALA A 176 9.30 7.03 4.31
C ALA A 176 9.03 5.70 5.05
N GLY A 177 10.04 4.84 5.13
CA GLY A 177 9.91 3.46 5.55
C GLY A 177 10.31 2.50 4.44
N ASN A 178 10.04 1.22 4.63
CA ASN A 178 10.33 0.20 3.63
C ASN A 178 9.03 -0.36 3.06
N THR A 179 8.75 -0.06 1.79
CA THR A 179 7.66 -0.64 1.02
C THR A 179 8.09 -2.00 0.47
N VAL A 180 7.27 -3.04 0.66
CA VAL A 180 7.54 -4.36 0.09
C VAL A 180 6.59 -4.61 -1.07
N ILE A 181 7.13 -4.81 -2.28
CA ILE A 181 6.38 -5.14 -3.48
C ILE A 181 6.77 -6.53 -3.98
N THR A 182 5.79 -7.31 -4.38
CA THR A 182 5.98 -8.69 -4.84
C THR A 182 5.40 -8.92 -6.23
N GLY A 183 5.88 -9.96 -6.90
CA GLY A 183 5.41 -10.33 -8.23
C GLY A 183 5.80 -11.76 -8.58
N HIS A 184 5.08 -12.37 -9.51
CA HIS A 184 5.32 -13.77 -9.85
C HIS A 184 6.67 -13.98 -10.57
N VAL A 185 7.43 -15.00 -10.17
CA VAL A 185 8.59 -15.51 -10.93
C VAL A 185 8.16 -16.47 -12.05
N TRP A 186 7.03 -17.15 -11.83
CA TRP A 186 6.40 -18.10 -12.74
C TRP A 186 4.89 -18.01 -12.57
N ASP A 187 4.14 -17.94 -13.66
CA ASP A 187 2.70 -17.70 -13.65
C ASP A 187 1.84 -18.98 -13.72
N ALA A 188 0.53 -18.83 -13.56
CA ALA A 188 -0.43 -19.94 -13.58
C ALA A 188 -0.58 -20.59 -14.96
N TYR A 189 -0.12 -19.94 -16.03
CA TYR A 189 -0.18 -20.44 -17.41
C TYR A 189 1.11 -21.15 -17.84
N ASN A 190 1.99 -21.43 -16.88
CA ASN A 190 3.28 -22.08 -17.08
C ASN A 190 4.23 -21.23 -17.95
N GLN A 191 4.27 -19.93 -17.70
CA GLN A 191 5.16 -18.99 -18.37
C GLN A 191 6.04 -18.25 -17.33
N PRO A 192 7.21 -17.71 -17.74
CA PRO A 192 7.98 -16.80 -16.91
C PRO A 192 7.10 -15.66 -16.40
N GLY A 193 7.02 -15.52 -15.08
CA GLY A 193 6.32 -14.41 -14.47
C GLY A 193 7.12 -13.12 -14.63
N ILE A 194 6.49 -12.00 -14.32
CA ILE A 194 7.09 -10.70 -14.60
C ILE A 194 8.33 -10.37 -13.74
N PHE A 195 8.48 -11.00 -12.58
CA PHE A 195 9.68 -10.86 -11.74
C PHE A 195 10.70 -11.99 -12.00
N SER A 196 10.53 -12.78 -13.07
CA SER A 196 11.46 -13.85 -13.46
C SER A 196 12.92 -13.38 -13.58
N GLU A 197 13.11 -12.15 -14.07
CA GLU A 197 14.44 -11.54 -14.25
C GLU A 197 14.85 -10.60 -13.11
N LEU A 198 14.12 -10.55 -12.00
CA LEU A 198 14.43 -9.67 -10.87
C LEU A 198 15.84 -9.90 -10.30
N LYS A 199 16.34 -11.14 -10.37
CA LYS A 199 17.69 -11.54 -9.96
C LYS A 199 18.82 -10.86 -10.77
N THR A 200 18.51 -10.30 -11.93
CA THR A 200 19.48 -9.61 -12.80
C THR A 200 19.71 -8.15 -12.40
N LEU A 201 18.85 -7.61 -11.52
CA LEU A 201 19.04 -6.28 -10.97
C LEU A 201 20.28 -6.24 -10.06
N SER A 202 21.03 -5.17 -10.22
CA SER A 202 22.33 -4.87 -9.63
C SER A 202 22.36 -3.43 -9.15
N TYR A 203 23.34 -3.11 -8.31
CA TYR A 203 23.54 -1.76 -7.79
C TYR A 203 23.50 -0.71 -8.91
N GLY A 204 22.75 0.37 -8.71
CA GLY A 204 22.63 1.46 -9.70
C GLY A 204 21.47 1.29 -10.69
N ASP A 205 20.85 0.11 -10.79
CA ASP A 205 19.66 -0.06 -11.61
C ASP A 205 18.46 0.70 -11.01
N GLN A 206 17.56 1.16 -11.87
CA GLN A 206 16.42 1.98 -11.46
C GLN A 206 15.13 1.19 -11.38
N VAL A 207 14.34 1.53 -10.37
CA VAL A 207 12.94 1.13 -10.19
C VAL A 207 12.13 2.40 -10.05
N GLN A 208 11.00 2.50 -10.73
CA GLN A 208 10.17 3.70 -10.73
C GLN A 208 8.75 3.37 -10.30
N ILE A 209 8.15 4.26 -9.52
CA ILE A 209 6.73 4.24 -9.20
C ILE A 209 6.12 5.52 -9.76
N GLN A 210 5.17 5.39 -10.67
CA GLN A 210 4.34 6.52 -11.12
C GLN A 210 3.09 6.58 -10.24
N ALA A 211 2.87 7.72 -9.60
CA ALA A 211 1.74 7.94 -8.71
C ALA A 211 1.34 9.43 -8.69
N TRP A 212 0.05 9.71 -8.82
CA TRP A 212 -0.51 11.08 -8.79
C TRP A 212 0.19 12.09 -9.71
N GLY A 213 0.63 11.64 -10.90
CA GLY A 213 1.34 12.48 -11.87
C GLY A 213 2.82 12.73 -11.57
N LEU A 214 3.35 12.12 -10.51
CA LEU A 214 4.76 12.17 -10.13
C LEU A 214 5.46 10.86 -10.45
N THR A 215 6.76 10.93 -10.71
CA THR A 215 7.64 9.78 -10.90
C THR A 215 8.64 9.68 -9.75
N TYR A 216 8.47 8.66 -8.91
CA TYR A 216 9.37 8.33 -7.81
C TYR A 216 10.43 7.37 -8.34
N THR A 217 11.68 7.82 -8.43
CA THR A 217 12.80 6.99 -8.92
C THR A 217 13.62 6.48 -7.75
N TYR A 218 13.72 5.17 -7.65
CA TYR A 218 14.52 4.42 -6.70
C TYR A 218 15.74 3.83 -7.41
N GLU A 219 16.85 3.72 -6.68
CA GLU A 219 18.07 3.08 -7.17
C GLU A 219 18.43 1.87 -6.31
N VAL A 220 18.68 0.75 -6.97
CA VAL A 220 19.04 -0.52 -6.33
C VAL A 220 20.34 -0.36 -5.54
N ARG A 221 20.31 -0.82 -4.29
CA ARG A 221 21.44 -0.83 -3.36
C ARG A 221 21.94 -2.23 -3.06
N GLU A 222 21.05 -3.22 -3.02
CA GLU A 222 21.44 -4.60 -2.76
C GLU A 222 20.44 -5.62 -3.32
N SER A 223 20.94 -6.83 -3.57
CA SER A 223 20.15 -7.99 -3.97
C SER A 223 20.59 -9.20 -3.14
N LYS A 224 19.66 -9.81 -2.41
CA LYS A 224 19.94 -10.89 -1.46
C LYS A 224 18.96 -12.05 -1.63
N LEU A 225 19.42 -13.23 -1.23
CA LEU A 225 18.56 -14.38 -1.01
C LEU A 225 18.06 -14.37 0.43
N VAL A 226 16.76 -14.48 0.60
CA VAL A 226 16.14 -14.64 1.92
C VAL A 226 15.35 -15.94 1.95
N THR A 227 15.29 -16.59 3.11
CA THR A 227 14.48 -17.81 3.26
C THR A 227 13.00 -17.41 3.34
N LYS A 228 12.10 -18.34 2.97
CA LYS A 228 10.65 -18.08 3.04
C LYS A 228 10.14 -17.67 4.43
N LYS A 229 10.85 -18.01 5.51
CA LYS A 229 10.49 -17.68 6.90
C LYS A 229 11.10 -16.36 7.40
N ASN A 230 12.05 -15.79 6.68
CA ASN A 230 12.74 -14.58 7.11
C ASN A 230 12.00 -13.32 6.63
N VAL A 231 10.80 -13.10 7.16
CA VAL A 231 9.96 -11.94 6.85
C VAL A 231 10.68 -10.65 7.22
N ASN A 232 11.31 -10.61 8.39
CA ASN A 232 12.03 -9.43 8.90
C ASN A 232 13.15 -8.94 7.97
N ALA A 233 13.82 -9.83 7.24
CA ALA A 233 14.84 -9.40 6.28
C ALA A 233 14.25 -8.62 5.09
N ALA A 234 13.03 -8.94 4.65
CA ALA A 234 12.36 -8.21 3.58
C ALA A 234 11.62 -6.96 4.09
N PHE A 235 11.05 -7.03 5.30
CA PHE A 235 10.28 -5.96 5.96
C PHE A 235 11.11 -5.13 6.93
N GLN A 236 12.43 -5.11 6.77
CA GLN A 236 13.30 -4.34 7.67
C GLN A 236 12.87 -2.87 7.71
N SER A 237 12.82 -2.30 8.91
CA SER A 237 12.42 -0.91 9.09
C SER A 237 13.51 0.01 8.55
N GLU A 238 13.10 1.11 7.94
CA GLU A 238 13.99 2.09 7.35
C GLU A 238 13.52 3.50 7.67
N GLU A 239 14.46 4.45 7.77
CA GLU A 239 14.15 5.85 8.06
C GLU A 239 13.75 6.62 6.78
N TYR A 240 14.39 6.29 5.66
CA TYR A 240 14.13 6.89 4.35
C TYR A 240 13.09 6.08 3.55
N ASP A 241 12.65 6.60 2.41
CA ASP A 241 11.77 5.88 1.48
C ASP A 241 12.57 4.78 0.74
N TRP A 242 12.42 3.55 1.21
CA TRP A 242 13.00 2.34 0.66
C TRP A 242 11.94 1.47 0.01
N LEU A 243 12.35 0.77 -1.04
CA LEU A 243 11.58 -0.21 -1.75
C LEU A 243 12.29 -1.55 -1.74
N THR A 244 11.60 -2.60 -1.31
CA THR A 244 12.06 -3.99 -1.38
C THR A 244 11.18 -4.78 -2.34
N LEU A 245 11.73 -5.15 -3.50
CA LEU A 245 11.11 -6.04 -4.46
C LEU A 245 11.39 -7.50 -4.07
N VAL A 246 10.34 -8.32 -3.99
CA VAL A 246 10.43 -9.72 -3.56
C VAL A 246 9.84 -10.66 -4.61
N THR A 247 10.54 -11.77 -4.89
CA THR A 247 9.95 -12.88 -5.66
C THR A 247 10.54 -14.23 -5.27
N CYS A 248 9.92 -15.33 -5.71
CA CYS A 248 10.39 -16.70 -5.56
C CYS A 248 11.71 -16.95 -6.31
N GLU A 249 12.59 -17.75 -5.73
CA GLU A 249 13.86 -18.16 -6.33
C GLU A 249 14.20 -19.60 -5.91
N PHE A 250 15.00 -20.30 -6.72
CA PHE A 250 15.43 -21.69 -6.53
C PHE A 250 14.24 -22.66 -6.48
N TYR A 251 13.68 -22.95 -7.66
CA TYR A 251 12.64 -23.95 -7.85
C TYR A 251 13.20 -25.38 -7.65
N ASN A 252 12.53 -26.17 -6.81
CA ASN A 252 12.79 -27.58 -6.63
C ASN A 252 11.75 -28.40 -7.43
N PRO A 253 12.16 -29.08 -8.52
CA PRO A 253 11.22 -29.81 -9.38
C PRO A 253 10.60 -31.04 -8.70
N PHE A 254 11.24 -31.59 -7.66
CA PHE A 254 10.73 -32.77 -6.96
C PHE A 254 9.58 -32.42 -6.00
N THR A 255 9.66 -31.28 -5.32
CA THR A 255 8.61 -30.84 -4.38
C THR A 255 7.65 -29.82 -4.99
N GLY A 256 8.04 -29.14 -6.07
CA GLY A 256 7.30 -28.02 -6.65
C GLY A 256 7.48 -26.70 -5.90
N ASP A 257 8.39 -26.64 -4.91
CA ASP A 257 8.58 -25.46 -4.05
C ASP A 257 9.70 -24.55 -4.52
N TYR A 258 9.63 -23.28 -4.12
CA TYR A 258 10.73 -22.32 -4.20
C TYR A 258 11.36 -22.15 -2.82
N LEU A 259 12.63 -22.53 -2.71
CA LEU A 259 13.35 -22.60 -1.43
C LEU A 259 13.66 -21.22 -0.85
N PHE A 260 13.87 -20.24 -1.71
CA PHE A 260 14.25 -18.88 -1.33
C PHE A 260 13.31 -17.84 -1.93
N ARG A 261 13.49 -16.61 -1.47
CA ARG A 261 13.03 -15.41 -2.14
C ARG A 261 14.23 -14.56 -2.54
N ARG A 262 14.16 -13.98 -3.72
CA ARG A 262 15.00 -12.86 -4.12
C ARG A 262 14.43 -11.62 -3.48
N ALA A 263 15.24 -10.87 -2.74
CA ALA A 263 14.91 -9.55 -2.21
C ALA A 263 15.87 -8.53 -2.81
N VAL A 264 15.38 -7.63 -3.67
CA VAL A 264 16.14 -6.51 -4.24
C VAL A 264 15.68 -5.24 -3.55
N ARG A 265 16.62 -4.51 -2.97
CA ARG A 265 16.34 -3.30 -2.22
C ARG A 265 16.86 -2.08 -2.96
N ALA A 266 16.03 -1.05 -3.00
CA ALA A 266 16.30 0.22 -3.62
C ALA A 266 15.89 1.35 -2.68
N VAL A 267 16.53 2.50 -2.81
CA VAL A 267 16.21 3.70 -2.01
C VAL A 267 15.85 4.83 -2.95
N LEU A 268 14.89 5.68 -2.56
CA LEU A 268 14.46 6.83 -3.34
C LEU A 268 15.63 7.78 -3.58
N ILE A 269 15.82 8.20 -4.84
CA ILE A 269 16.87 9.14 -5.24
C ILE A 269 16.32 10.43 -5.88
N SER A 270 15.10 10.41 -6.43
CA SER A 270 14.47 11.61 -6.99
C SER A 270 12.96 11.46 -7.14
N VAL A 271 12.25 12.59 -7.04
CA VAL A 271 10.84 12.73 -7.42
C VAL A 271 10.75 13.81 -8.51
N LYS A 272 10.05 13.52 -9.60
CA LYS A 272 9.83 14.44 -10.73
C LYS A 272 8.36 14.60 -11.04
#